data_AF-A0A523JDM2-F1
#
_entry.id   AF-A0A523JDM2-F1
#
_cell.length_a   1.000
_cell.length_b   1.000
_cell.length_c   1.000
_cell.angle_alpha   90.00
_cell.angle_beta   90.00
_cell.angle_gamma   90.00
#
_symmetry.space_group_name_H-M   'P 1'
#
loop_
_entity.id
_entity.type
_entity.pdbx_description
1 polymer ?
#
loop_
_entity_poly.entity_id
_entity_poly.type
_entity_poly.pdbx_seq_one_letter_code
_entity_poly.pdbx_strand_id
1 'polypeptide(L)'
;MEYNTPSQKEALLNELKGNLFEYLVGQSLAFKKGILPQFYKNFGGQIKNQLVEYENWLRKNDPTLFSKLPQLADSLARELIPHLPDKPDNLLVIGKAGGHRHSLNEADLLVFKGKRPVPISVKLCKTKAFVNTKSGGVKSFLVKYFQTFYQAPLWQTQLNEALKLSFKNMGHELYELEGMDFRGEFDDRWDHSHLPGKVPAEMRPKILKFYSEVIGEIYEIFLEMYAISPEKLKACLYPIMGFGSKEMIQATCFHGIENGQKYHLKGIKIFTGSSLVHNLKDFKIEKIKKNLSSFEIKAGELTLQIRVKPMNIFTTPAVKINCSIKENV
;
A
#
# COMPACT_ATOMS: atom_id res chain seq x y z
N MET A 1 -14.94 21.19 -2.19
CA MET A 1 -14.79 19.83 -1.64
C MET A 1 -15.14 19.87 -0.16
N GLU A 2 -16.41 19.67 0.19
CA GLU A 2 -16.85 19.53 1.59
C GLU A 2 -16.96 18.05 1.93
N TYR A 3 -16.20 17.60 2.94
CA TYR A 3 -16.19 16.22 3.41
C TYR A 3 -16.45 16.19 4.92
N ASN A 4 -17.47 15.44 5.31
CA ASN A 4 -18.12 15.54 6.62
C ASN A 4 -17.58 14.57 7.69
N THR A 5 -16.58 13.73 7.39
CA THR A 5 -16.04 12.76 8.37
C THR A 5 -14.52 12.84 8.57
N PRO A 6 -14.00 12.57 9.80
CA PRO A 6 -12.56 12.54 10.08
C PRO A 6 -11.77 11.56 9.18
N SER A 7 -12.35 10.42 8.84
CA SER A 7 -11.72 9.40 7.97
C SER A 7 -11.56 9.88 6.52
N GLN A 8 -12.53 10.64 6.00
CA GLN A 8 -12.43 11.25 4.67
C GLN A 8 -11.37 12.34 4.65
N LYS A 9 -11.27 13.16 5.71
CA LYS A 9 -10.22 14.17 5.85
C LYS A 9 -8.83 13.55 5.93
N GLU A 10 -8.66 12.45 6.65
CA GLU A 10 -7.37 11.74 6.72
C GLU A 10 -7.00 11.06 5.39
N ALA A 11 -7.97 10.45 4.69
CA ALA A 11 -7.75 9.87 3.38
C ALA A 11 -7.30 10.94 2.36
N LEU A 12 -7.98 12.09 2.35
CA LEU A 12 -7.62 13.24 1.53
C LEU A 12 -6.21 13.73 1.89
N LEU A 13 -5.93 13.98 3.16
CA LEU A 13 -4.60 14.42 3.61
C LEU A 13 -3.49 13.48 3.13
N ASN A 14 -3.69 12.17 3.22
CA ASN A 14 -2.70 11.18 2.76
C ASN A 14 -2.50 11.21 1.24
N GLU A 15 -3.55 11.41 0.46
CA GLU A 15 -3.49 11.56 -0.99
C GLU A 15 -2.74 12.84 -1.39
N LEU A 16 -3.15 13.99 -0.83
CA LEU A 16 -2.52 15.29 -1.08
C LEU A 16 -1.03 15.25 -0.74
N LYS A 17 -0.71 14.72 0.44
CA LYS A 17 0.66 14.57 0.93
C LYS A 17 1.51 13.71 -0.01
N GLY A 18 0.99 12.58 -0.46
CA GLY A 18 1.70 11.66 -1.36
C GLY A 18 2.05 12.33 -2.68
N ASN A 19 1.04 12.86 -3.38
CA ASN A 19 1.22 13.46 -4.71
C ASN A 19 2.18 14.67 -4.68
N LEU A 20 2.05 15.55 -3.69
CA LEU A 20 2.97 16.68 -3.54
C LEU A 20 4.39 16.23 -3.20
N PHE A 21 4.54 15.21 -2.35
CA PHE A 21 5.85 14.68 -2.00
C PHE A 21 6.56 14.08 -3.23
N GLU A 22 5.87 13.25 -4.01
CA GLU A 22 6.38 12.66 -5.25
C GLU A 22 6.91 13.75 -6.20
N TYR A 23 6.12 14.81 -6.44
CA TYR A 23 6.54 15.94 -7.26
C TYR A 23 7.78 16.65 -6.69
N LEU A 24 7.80 16.95 -5.40
CA LEU A 24 8.92 17.65 -4.76
C LEU A 24 10.22 16.83 -4.80
N VAL A 25 10.12 15.50 -4.66
CA VAL A 25 11.28 14.61 -4.84
C VAL A 25 11.77 14.65 -6.28
N GLY A 26 10.87 14.55 -7.26
CA GLY A 26 11.21 14.65 -8.67
C GLY A 26 11.88 15.99 -9.02
N GLN A 27 11.34 17.10 -8.52
CA GLN A 27 11.90 18.44 -8.70
C GLN A 27 13.29 18.58 -8.08
N SER A 28 13.47 18.11 -6.83
CA SER A 28 14.76 18.17 -6.14
C SER A 28 15.82 17.31 -6.84
N LEU A 29 15.45 16.10 -7.29
CA LEU A 29 16.32 15.25 -8.12
C LEU A 29 16.72 15.93 -9.42
N ALA A 30 15.76 16.51 -10.15
CA ALA A 30 16.00 17.19 -11.41
C ALA A 30 16.93 18.40 -11.25
N PHE A 31 16.75 19.18 -10.18
CA PHE A 31 17.64 20.28 -9.82
C PHE A 31 19.08 19.79 -9.58
N LYS A 32 19.26 18.79 -8.70
CA LYS A 32 20.60 18.28 -8.34
C LYS A 32 21.31 17.57 -9.50
N LYS A 33 20.57 17.01 -10.45
CA LYS A 33 21.11 16.37 -11.67
C LYS A 33 21.24 17.33 -12.87
N GLY A 34 20.89 18.62 -12.70
CA GLY A 34 21.06 19.63 -13.75
C GLY A 34 20.07 19.54 -14.92
N ILE A 35 18.92 18.89 -14.73
CA ILE A 35 17.88 18.67 -15.75
C ILE A 35 16.53 19.33 -15.42
N LEU A 36 16.55 20.33 -14.53
CA LEU A 36 15.34 21.04 -14.10
C LEU A 36 14.56 21.68 -15.27
N PRO A 37 15.19 22.29 -16.30
CA PRO A 37 14.47 22.80 -17.45
C PRO A 37 13.67 21.71 -18.20
N GLN A 38 14.26 20.52 -18.37
CA GLN A 38 13.62 19.37 -19.01
C GLN A 38 12.46 18.84 -18.16
N PHE A 39 12.65 18.77 -16.84
CA PHE A 39 11.61 18.40 -15.90
C PHE A 39 10.38 19.32 -16.03
N TYR A 40 10.57 20.64 -16.06
CA TYR A 40 9.45 21.58 -16.20
C TYR A 40 8.79 21.57 -17.58
N LYS A 41 9.54 21.32 -18.66
CA LYS A 41 8.94 21.14 -19.99
C LYS A 41 7.93 19.99 -20.02
N ASN A 42 8.17 18.96 -19.22
CA ASN A 42 7.30 17.80 -19.11
C ASN A 42 6.20 17.97 -18.05
N PHE A 43 6.16 19.12 -17.36
CA PHE A 43 5.23 19.39 -16.27
C PHE A 43 4.25 20.51 -16.63
N GLY A 44 2.98 20.16 -16.87
CA GLY A 44 1.95 21.12 -17.24
C GLY A 44 0.54 20.55 -17.21
N GLY A 45 -0.43 21.33 -17.70
CA GLY A 45 -1.83 20.91 -17.83
C GLY A 45 -2.52 20.62 -16.49
N GLN A 46 -3.37 19.59 -16.48
CA GLN A 46 -4.22 19.23 -15.35
C GLN A 46 -3.43 18.89 -14.08
N ILE A 47 -2.26 18.26 -14.21
CA ILE A 47 -1.41 17.88 -13.07
C ILE A 47 -0.96 19.10 -12.29
N LYS A 48 -0.52 20.15 -13.00
CA LYS A 48 -0.10 21.40 -12.36
C LYS A 48 -1.26 22.02 -11.58
N ASN A 49 -2.45 22.06 -12.15
CA ASN A 49 -3.63 22.63 -11.49
C ASN A 49 -4.01 21.82 -10.24
N GLN A 50 -3.98 20.49 -10.32
CA GLN A 50 -4.21 19.62 -9.17
C GLN A 50 -3.19 19.84 -8.05
N LEU A 51 -1.89 19.91 -8.36
CA LEU A 51 -0.88 20.17 -7.32
C LEU A 51 -1.04 21.54 -6.67
N VAL A 52 -1.44 22.58 -7.43
CA VAL A 52 -1.73 23.91 -6.88
C VAL A 52 -2.92 23.86 -5.92
N GLU A 53 -4.00 23.15 -6.27
CA GLU A 53 -5.14 22.93 -5.37
C GLU A 53 -4.72 22.19 -4.10
N TYR A 54 -3.89 21.15 -4.24
CA TYR A 54 -3.39 20.35 -3.13
C TYR A 54 -2.51 21.18 -2.19
N GLU A 55 -1.63 22.02 -2.76
CA GLU A 55 -0.78 22.94 -2.02
C GLU A 55 -1.62 23.95 -1.22
N ASN A 56 -2.59 24.59 -1.88
CA ASN A 56 -3.50 25.55 -1.24
C ASN A 56 -4.28 24.92 -0.09
N TRP A 57 -4.71 23.67 -0.27
CA TRP A 57 -5.39 22.92 0.78
C TRP A 57 -4.45 22.66 1.98
N LEU A 58 -3.22 22.19 1.75
CA LEU A 58 -2.25 21.95 2.82
C LEU A 58 -1.90 23.25 3.55
N ARG A 59 -1.68 24.34 2.82
CA ARG A 59 -1.39 25.66 3.42
C ARG A 59 -2.48 26.10 4.40
N LYS A 60 -3.74 25.79 4.11
CA LYS A 60 -4.89 26.14 4.97
C LYS A 60 -5.10 25.15 6.12
N ASN A 61 -4.89 23.85 5.90
CA ASN A 61 -5.33 22.80 6.83
C ASN A 61 -4.19 22.11 7.61
N ASP A 62 -2.97 22.10 7.09
CA ASP A 62 -1.77 21.58 7.78
C ASP A 62 -0.51 22.40 7.40
N PRO A 63 -0.36 23.63 7.93
CA PRO A 63 0.78 24.50 7.62
C PRO A 63 2.14 23.90 8.03
N THR A 64 2.14 23.01 9.04
CA THR A 64 3.36 22.34 9.48
C THR A 64 3.81 21.34 8.43
N LEU A 65 2.89 20.51 7.90
CA LEU A 65 3.21 19.61 6.79
C LEU A 65 3.67 20.39 5.56
N PHE A 66 2.95 21.46 5.19
CA PHE A 66 3.32 22.32 4.06
C PHE A 66 4.78 22.81 4.16
N SER A 67 5.20 23.31 5.33
CA SER A 67 6.56 23.82 5.53
C SER A 67 7.64 22.73 5.57
N LYS A 68 7.32 21.54 6.10
CA LYS A 68 8.27 20.42 6.23
C LYS A 68 8.42 19.58 4.97
N LEU A 69 7.40 19.52 4.12
CA LEU A 69 7.37 18.64 2.94
C LEU A 69 8.57 18.84 1.99
N PRO A 70 8.97 20.08 1.63
CA PRO A 70 10.13 20.29 0.77
C PRO A 70 11.45 19.81 1.40
N GLN A 71 11.61 19.95 2.72
CA GLN A 71 12.81 19.52 3.44
C GLN A 71 12.95 17.99 3.44
N LEU A 72 11.84 17.30 3.68
CA LEU A 72 11.77 15.84 3.62
C LEU A 72 12.06 15.33 2.20
N ALA A 73 11.49 16.00 1.19
CA ALA A 73 11.68 15.63 -0.21
C ALA A 73 13.12 15.83 -0.67
N ASP A 74 13.75 16.95 -0.29
CA ASP A 74 15.15 17.23 -0.60
C ASP A 74 16.10 16.23 0.07
N SER A 75 15.80 15.83 1.31
CA SER A 75 16.57 14.81 2.03
C SER A 75 16.51 13.46 1.29
N LEU A 76 15.31 13.02 0.91
CA LEU A 76 15.16 11.77 0.15
C LEU A 76 15.85 11.84 -1.22
N ALA A 77 15.75 12.96 -1.91
CA ALA A 77 16.41 13.17 -3.20
C ALA A 77 17.95 13.06 -3.08
N ARG A 78 18.56 13.60 -2.02
CA ARG A 78 20.01 13.49 -1.78
C ARG A 78 20.45 12.04 -1.65
N GLU A 79 19.75 11.26 -0.84
CA GLU A 79 20.05 9.84 -0.62
C GLU A 79 19.79 9.00 -1.88
N LEU A 80 18.88 9.43 -2.76
CA LEU A 80 18.61 8.73 -4.02
C LEU A 80 19.70 8.91 -5.08
N ILE A 81 20.44 10.02 -5.08
CA ILE A 81 21.42 10.36 -6.12
C ILE A 81 22.41 9.23 -6.45
N PRO A 82 23.03 8.54 -5.46
CA PRO A 82 23.99 7.47 -5.70
C PRO A 82 23.40 6.25 -6.42
N HIS A 83 22.08 6.09 -6.39
CA HIS A 83 21.37 4.97 -7.02
C HIS A 83 20.89 5.30 -8.44
N LEU A 84 21.12 6.53 -8.90
CA LEU A 84 20.63 7.02 -10.17
C LEU A 84 21.78 7.32 -11.13
N PRO A 85 21.54 7.24 -12.46
CA PRO A 85 22.56 7.62 -13.44
C PRO A 85 23.11 9.02 -13.19
N ASP A 86 24.40 9.24 -13.46
CA ASP A 86 25.06 10.53 -13.21
C ASP A 86 24.45 11.70 -13.99
N LYS A 87 24.19 11.47 -15.28
CA LYS A 87 23.59 12.44 -16.21
C LYS A 87 22.37 11.79 -16.86
N PRO A 88 21.20 11.83 -16.19
CA PRO A 88 19.96 11.42 -16.82
C PRO A 88 19.56 12.42 -17.92
N ASP A 89 18.90 11.95 -18.97
CA ASP A 89 18.38 12.80 -20.04
C ASP A 89 17.06 13.46 -19.63
N ASN A 90 16.28 12.75 -18.80
CA ASN A 90 14.95 13.18 -18.42
C ASN A 90 14.50 12.56 -17.08
N LEU A 91 13.56 13.23 -16.41
CA LEU A 91 12.85 12.75 -15.24
C LEU A 91 11.35 13.06 -15.40
N LEU A 92 10.50 12.06 -15.22
CA LEU A 92 9.05 12.19 -15.30
C LEU A 92 8.40 11.81 -13.98
N VAL A 93 7.38 12.57 -13.57
CA VAL A 93 6.44 12.18 -12.49
C VAL A 93 5.28 11.46 -13.14
N ILE A 94 5.08 10.18 -12.79
CA ILE A 94 4.08 9.30 -13.41
C ILE A 94 3.07 8.73 -12.41
N GLY A 95 3.14 9.13 -11.13
CA GLY A 95 2.21 8.73 -10.07
C GLY A 95 0.74 9.01 -10.40
N LYS A 96 -0.17 8.92 -9.43
CA LYS A 96 -1.62 8.97 -9.71
C LYS A 96 -2.11 10.21 -10.48
N ALA A 97 -1.40 11.34 -10.37
CA ALA A 97 -1.68 12.53 -11.16
C ALA A 97 -1.19 12.41 -12.64
N GLY A 98 -0.17 11.61 -12.92
CA GLY A 98 0.57 11.48 -14.18
C GLY A 98 -0.16 10.93 -15.41
N GLY A 99 -1.39 10.44 -15.27
CA GLY A 99 -2.16 9.83 -16.37
C GLY A 99 -1.76 8.38 -16.69
N HIS A 100 -2.78 7.58 -17.03
CA HIS A 100 -2.72 6.12 -17.18
C HIS A 100 -1.59 5.60 -18.10
N ARG A 101 -0.56 4.96 -17.51
CA ARG A 101 0.23 3.92 -18.19
C ARG A 101 0.30 2.68 -17.32
N HIS A 102 -0.60 1.74 -17.59
CA HIS A 102 -0.77 0.45 -16.89
C HIS A 102 0.48 -0.44 -16.86
N SER A 103 1.53 -0.13 -17.62
CA SER A 103 2.73 -0.97 -17.78
C SER A 103 3.89 -0.64 -16.83
N LEU A 104 3.80 0.42 -16.01
CA LEU A 104 4.93 0.89 -15.18
C LEU A 104 4.77 0.60 -13.68
N ASN A 105 3.96 -0.42 -13.35
CA ASN A 105 4.01 -1.23 -12.12
C ASN A 105 4.51 -0.50 -10.85
N GLU A 106 3.75 0.49 -10.36
CA GLU A 106 3.95 1.19 -9.05
C GLU A 106 5.02 2.27 -8.99
N ALA A 107 5.67 2.60 -10.09
CA ALA A 107 6.60 3.71 -10.10
C ALA A 107 5.86 5.05 -9.99
N ASP A 108 6.41 5.95 -9.17
CA ASP A 108 5.93 7.31 -8.97
C ASP A 108 6.79 8.29 -9.82
N LEU A 109 8.07 7.97 -10.00
CA LEU A 109 9.02 8.67 -10.85
C LEU A 109 9.68 7.72 -11.86
N LEU A 110 10.04 8.25 -13.03
CA LEU A 110 10.91 7.59 -14.00
C LEU A 110 12.12 8.46 -14.31
N VAL A 111 13.31 7.90 -14.15
CA VAL A 111 14.56 8.55 -14.57
C VAL A 111 15.07 7.87 -15.82
N PHE A 112 15.33 8.64 -16.88
CA PHE A 112 15.76 8.10 -18.18
C PHE A 112 17.24 8.38 -18.43
N LYS A 113 17.95 7.35 -18.90
CA LYS A 113 19.23 7.50 -19.61
C LYS A 113 19.14 6.68 -20.91
N GLY A 114 19.05 7.38 -22.03
CA GLY A 114 18.66 6.84 -23.32
C GLY A 114 17.26 6.23 -23.27
N LYS A 115 17.12 5.01 -23.80
CA LYS A 115 15.84 4.27 -23.85
C LYS A 115 15.52 3.47 -22.57
N ARG A 116 16.39 3.50 -21.55
CA ARG A 116 16.24 2.68 -20.34
C ARG A 116 15.63 3.52 -19.20
N PRO A 117 14.37 3.28 -18.80
CA PRO A 117 13.80 3.90 -17.61
C PRO A 117 14.32 3.21 -16.35
N VAL A 118 14.62 3.99 -15.32
CA VAL A 118 14.80 3.55 -13.94
C VAL A 118 13.54 3.93 -13.16
N PRO A 119 12.66 2.97 -12.85
CA PRO A 119 11.46 3.23 -12.08
C PRO A 119 11.76 3.44 -10.60
N ILE A 120 11.16 4.47 -10.00
CA ILE A 120 11.31 4.78 -8.59
C ILE A 120 9.92 4.89 -7.96
N SER A 121 9.63 4.10 -6.93
CA SER A 121 8.50 4.33 -6.04
C SER A 121 8.96 5.13 -4.82
N VAL A 122 8.22 6.18 -4.49
CA VAL A 122 8.55 7.14 -3.44
C VAL A 122 7.44 7.15 -2.39
N LYS A 123 7.79 6.99 -1.11
CA LYS A 123 6.82 6.95 -0.02
C LYS A 123 7.19 7.86 1.13
N LEU A 124 6.19 8.54 1.68
CA LEU A 124 6.31 9.33 2.91
C LEU A 124 5.50 8.70 4.04
N CYS A 125 6.21 8.05 4.98
CA CYS A 125 5.62 7.22 6.02
C CYS A 125 5.95 7.74 7.42
N LYS A 126 5.06 7.47 8.39
CA LYS A 126 5.38 7.69 9.80
C LYS A 126 6.44 6.66 10.23
N THR A 127 7.38 7.05 11.08
CA THR A 127 8.38 6.13 11.64
C THR A 127 7.71 4.94 12.31
N LYS A 128 8.34 3.75 12.21
CA LYS A 128 7.86 2.45 12.71
C LYS A 128 6.56 1.93 12.06
N ALA A 129 5.96 2.66 11.11
CA ALA A 129 4.78 2.20 10.40
C ALA A 129 5.14 1.17 9.32
N PHE A 130 4.21 0.26 9.05
CA PHE A 130 4.26 -0.57 7.85
C PHE A 130 4.07 0.29 6.61
N VAL A 131 4.89 0.06 5.59
CA VAL A 131 4.84 0.70 4.29
C VAL A 131 3.94 -0.14 3.39
N ASN A 132 2.75 0.34 3.08
CA ASN A 132 1.82 -0.36 2.18
C ASN A 132 2.45 -0.54 0.80
N THR A 133 2.46 -1.76 0.27
CA THR A 133 3.03 -2.09 -1.05
C THR A 133 1.93 -2.41 -2.03
N LYS A 134 1.06 -3.38 -1.72
CA LYS A 134 -0.10 -3.74 -2.54
C LYS A 134 -1.40 -3.63 -1.76
N SER A 135 -2.46 -3.33 -2.50
CA SER A 135 -3.84 -3.43 -2.03
C SER A 135 -4.71 -3.89 -3.19
N GLY A 136 -5.57 -4.87 -2.96
CA GLY A 136 -6.45 -5.42 -3.99
C GLY A 136 -7.61 -6.21 -3.39
N GLY A 137 -8.64 -6.47 -4.18
CA GLY A 137 -9.76 -7.32 -3.77
C GLY A 137 -9.31 -8.76 -3.58
N VAL A 138 -9.82 -9.42 -2.54
CA VAL A 138 -9.51 -10.83 -2.25
C VAL A 138 -9.89 -11.78 -3.40
N LYS A 139 -10.92 -11.43 -4.19
CA LYS A 139 -11.53 -12.31 -5.21
C LYS A 139 -10.66 -12.66 -6.40
N SER A 140 -9.54 -11.95 -6.59
CA SER A 140 -8.62 -12.16 -7.71
C SER A 140 -7.15 -12.14 -7.28
N PHE A 141 -6.87 -12.14 -5.98
CA PHE A 141 -5.53 -11.93 -5.46
C PHE A 141 -4.56 -13.06 -5.83
N LEU A 142 -4.99 -14.32 -5.70
CA LEU A 142 -4.15 -15.49 -5.92
C LEU A 142 -3.83 -15.66 -7.41
N VAL A 143 -4.86 -15.59 -8.27
CA VAL A 143 -4.66 -15.66 -9.73
C VAL A 143 -3.78 -14.51 -10.23
N LYS A 144 -3.88 -13.32 -9.64
CA LYS A 144 -3.10 -12.16 -10.08
C LYS A 144 -1.61 -12.27 -9.74
N TYR A 145 -1.27 -12.68 -8.52
CA TYR A 145 0.12 -12.61 -8.02
C TYR A 145 0.82 -13.96 -7.96
N PHE A 146 0.08 -15.07 -8.04
CA PHE A 146 0.62 -16.42 -7.87
C PHE A 146 0.35 -17.32 -9.08
N GLN A 147 0.11 -16.72 -10.27
CA GLN A 147 -0.15 -17.44 -11.53
C GLN A 147 0.94 -18.44 -11.95
N THR A 148 2.13 -18.38 -11.35
CA THR A 148 3.22 -19.35 -11.59
C THR A 148 2.93 -20.72 -10.97
N PHE A 149 1.94 -20.80 -10.07
CA PHE A 149 1.38 -22.04 -9.55
C PHE A 149 0.14 -22.42 -10.36
N TYR A 150 0.13 -23.64 -10.90
CA TYR A 150 -1.00 -24.13 -11.72
C TYR A 150 -2.29 -24.23 -10.89
N GLN A 151 -2.19 -24.41 -9.57
CA GLN A 151 -3.33 -24.46 -8.65
C GLN A 151 -3.92 -23.09 -8.31
N ALA A 152 -3.29 -21.97 -8.70
CA ALA A 152 -3.76 -20.64 -8.31
C ALA A 152 -5.25 -20.36 -8.62
N PRO A 153 -5.82 -20.80 -9.77
CA PRO A 153 -7.26 -20.67 -10.02
C PRO A 153 -8.13 -21.53 -9.06
N LEU A 154 -7.67 -22.72 -8.70
CA LEU A 154 -8.36 -23.61 -7.76
C LEU A 154 -8.37 -23.01 -6.37
N TRP A 155 -7.21 -22.59 -5.86
CA TRP A 155 -7.09 -21.91 -4.56
C TRP A 155 -7.91 -20.62 -4.50
N GLN A 156 -7.96 -19.86 -5.60
CA GLN A 156 -8.81 -18.66 -5.68
C GLN A 156 -10.30 -18.99 -5.57
N THR A 157 -10.73 -20.11 -6.17
CA THR A 157 -12.12 -20.57 -6.10
C THR A 157 -12.45 -21.00 -4.67
N GLN A 158 -11.58 -21.78 -4.03
CA GLN A 158 -11.73 -22.19 -2.63
C GLN A 158 -11.81 -20.98 -1.68
N LEU A 159 -10.89 -20.02 -1.83
CA LEU A 159 -10.90 -18.79 -1.05
C LEU A 159 -12.19 -17.96 -1.25
N ASN A 160 -12.72 -17.93 -2.48
CA ASN A 160 -13.96 -17.23 -2.78
C ASN A 160 -15.18 -17.88 -2.12
N GLU A 161 -15.22 -19.21 -2.04
CA GLU A 161 -16.29 -19.93 -1.34
C GLU A 161 -16.17 -19.77 0.18
N ALA A 162 -14.97 -19.87 0.75
CA ALA A 162 -14.74 -19.62 2.16
C ALA A 162 -15.15 -18.18 2.55
N LEU A 163 -14.81 -17.18 1.73
CA LEU A 163 -15.25 -15.80 1.92
C LEU A 163 -16.78 -15.67 1.97
N LYS A 164 -17.50 -16.33 1.04
CA LYS A 164 -18.97 -16.29 1.00
C LYS A 164 -19.57 -16.93 2.25
N LEU A 165 -19.05 -18.09 2.66
CA LEU A 165 -19.52 -18.81 3.83
C LEU A 165 -19.29 -18.00 5.11
N SER A 166 -18.07 -17.51 5.33
CA SER A 166 -17.74 -16.69 6.50
C SER A 166 -18.53 -15.37 6.53
N PHE A 167 -18.80 -14.75 5.36
CA PHE A 167 -19.66 -13.57 5.28
C PHE A 167 -21.10 -13.89 5.70
N LYS A 168 -21.66 -15.01 5.24
CA LYS A 168 -23.01 -15.44 5.64
C LYS A 168 -23.09 -15.71 7.13
N ASN A 169 -22.11 -16.42 7.68
CA ASN A 169 -22.04 -16.71 9.12
C ASN A 169 -21.98 -15.41 9.94
N MET A 170 -21.15 -14.45 9.52
CA MET A 170 -21.11 -13.13 10.15
C MET A 170 -22.47 -12.41 10.08
N GLY A 171 -23.15 -12.45 8.93
CA GLY A 171 -24.47 -11.86 8.75
C GLY A 171 -25.52 -12.48 9.69
N HIS A 172 -25.56 -13.81 9.78
CA HIS A 172 -26.42 -14.54 10.73
C HIS A 172 -26.11 -14.15 12.17
N GLU A 173 -24.85 -14.20 12.60
CA GLU A 173 -24.46 -13.86 13.97
C GLU A 173 -24.78 -12.39 14.32
N LEU A 174 -24.79 -11.47 13.36
CA LEU A 174 -25.12 -10.06 13.60
C LEU A 174 -26.62 -9.79 13.63
N TYR A 175 -27.39 -10.41 12.74
CA TYR A 175 -28.85 -10.27 12.75
C TYR A 175 -29.49 -10.97 13.96
N GLU A 176 -28.94 -12.11 14.38
CA GLU A 176 -29.39 -12.84 15.57
C GLU A 176 -29.27 -11.99 16.85
N LEU A 177 -28.21 -11.17 16.98
CA LEU A 177 -28.05 -10.23 18.10
C LEU A 177 -29.19 -9.21 18.19
N GLU A 178 -29.80 -8.89 17.05
CA GLU A 178 -30.93 -7.96 16.95
C GLU A 178 -32.29 -8.69 16.90
N GLY A 179 -32.31 -10.02 17.09
CA GLY A 179 -33.53 -10.82 17.01
C GLY A 179 -34.12 -10.89 15.59
N MET A 180 -33.29 -10.75 14.55
CA MET A 180 -33.69 -10.75 13.14
C MET A 180 -33.12 -11.96 12.38
N ASP A 181 -33.74 -12.28 11.24
CA ASP A 181 -33.25 -13.29 10.30
C ASP A 181 -32.43 -12.67 9.16
N PHE A 182 -31.19 -13.13 9.01
CA PHE A 182 -30.31 -12.79 7.88
C PHE A 182 -30.71 -13.55 6.62
N ARG A 183 -30.98 -12.83 5.53
CA ARG A 183 -31.47 -13.39 4.26
C ARG A 183 -30.38 -13.57 3.19
N GLY A 184 -29.12 -13.57 3.62
CA GLY A 184 -27.95 -13.70 2.74
C GLY A 184 -27.28 -12.37 2.37
N GLU A 185 -27.94 -11.25 2.64
CA GLU A 185 -27.41 -9.90 2.46
C GLU A 185 -27.88 -8.96 3.57
N PHE A 186 -27.17 -7.84 3.74
CA PHE A 186 -27.60 -6.76 4.63
C PHE A 186 -28.60 -5.89 3.86
N ASP A 187 -29.82 -5.81 4.35
CA ASP A 187 -30.90 -5.05 3.73
C ASP A 187 -31.33 -3.84 4.59
N ASP A 188 -32.42 -3.18 4.20
CA ASP A 188 -32.95 -1.97 4.83
C ASP A 188 -33.34 -2.15 6.31
N ARG A 189 -33.41 -3.39 6.80
CA ARG A 189 -33.63 -3.68 8.23
C ARG A 189 -32.38 -3.48 9.08
N TRP A 190 -31.20 -3.39 8.46
CA TRP A 190 -29.96 -3.07 9.15
C TRP A 190 -29.87 -1.57 9.45
N ASP A 191 -30.11 -1.19 10.70
CA ASP A 191 -30.14 0.20 11.17
C ASP A 191 -28.79 0.70 11.76
N HIS A 192 -27.83 -0.20 11.96
CA HIS A 192 -26.51 0.12 12.50
C HIS A 192 -25.53 0.65 11.45
N SER A 193 -24.43 1.24 11.91
CA SER A 193 -23.36 1.70 11.00
C SER A 193 -22.76 0.56 10.18
N HIS A 194 -22.58 0.76 8.88
CA HIS A 194 -21.84 -0.17 8.02
C HIS A 194 -20.31 -0.10 8.17
N LEU A 195 -19.81 0.81 9.02
CA LEU A 195 -18.39 0.96 9.32
C LEU A 195 -18.02 0.06 10.51
N PRO A 196 -17.06 -0.87 10.37
CA PRO A 196 -16.74 -1.83 11.43
C PRO A 196 -16.35 -1.20 12.77
N GLY A 197 -15.76 -0.01 12.74
CA GLY A 197 -15.35 0.71 13.94
C GLY A 197 -16.46 1.47 14.65
N LYS A 198 -17.66 1.53 14.06
CA LYS A 198 -18.80 2.33 14.53
C LYS A 198 -20.04 1.50 14.89
N VAL A 199 -19.97 0.17 14.77
CA VAL A 199 -21.02 -0.71 15.29
C VAL A 199 -20.92 -0.85 16.82
N PRO A 200 -22.00 -1.27 17.50
CA PRO A 200 -21.98 -1.64 18.91
C PRO A 200 -20.82 -2.57 19.30
N ALA A 201 -20.39 -2.46 20.56
CA ALA A 201 -19.17 -3.12 21.02
C ALA A 201 -19.24 -4.66 20.92
N GLU A 202 -20.41 -5.24 21.15
CA GLU A 202 -20.69 -6.68 21.07
C GLU A 202 -20.70 -7.26 19.65
N MET A 203 -20.97 -6.43 18.64
CA MET A 203 -20.97 -6.84 17.23
C MET A 203 -19.56 -6.91 16.64
N ARG A 204 -18.64 -6.05 17.12
CA ARG A 204 -17.27 -5.96 16.58
C ARG A 204 -16.53 -7.30 16.57
N PRO A 205 -16.58 -8.14 17.62
CA PRO A 205 -15.97 -9.46 17.60
C PRO A 205 -16.42 -10.35 16.44
N LYS A 206 -17.70 -10.28 16.03
CA LYS A 206 -18.23 -11.10 14.91
C LYS A 206 -17.61 -10.69 13.58
N ILE A 207 -17.47 -9.38 13.37
CA ILE A 207 -16.80 -8.81 12.19
C ILE A 207 -15.31 -9.14 12.18
N LEU A 208 -14.63 -9.10 13.33
CA LEU A 208 -13.22 -9.45 13.43
C LEU A 208 -12.97 -10.95 13.19
N LYS A 209 -13.88 -11.81 13.68
CA LYS A 209 -13.87 -13.25 13.44
C LYS A 209 -13.93 -13.55 11.93
N PHE A 210 -14.86 -12.92 11.21
CA PHE A 210 -14.94 -13.00 9.75
C PHE A 210 -13.60 -12.70 9.07
N TYR A 211 -12.94 -11.59 9.42
CA TYR A 211 -11.64 -11.27 8.84
C TYR A 211 -10.54 -12.27 9.24
N SER A 212 -10.58 -12.82 10.45
CA SER A 212 -9.62 -13.83 10.90
C SER A 212 -9.77 -15.16 10.19
N GLU A 213 -10.99 -15.56 9.84
CA GLU A 213 -11.26 -16.78 9.06
C GLU A 213 -10.71 -16.65 7.65
N VAL A 214 -11.01 -15.54 6.97
CA VAL A 214 -10.54 -15.31 5.59
C VAL A 214 -9.01 -15.27 5.50
N ILE A 215 -8.32 -14.66 6.48
CA ILE A 215 -6.85 -14.68 6.48
C ILE A 215 -6.30 -16.07 6.81
N GLY A 216 -7.02 -16.89 7.59
CA GLY A 216 -6.65 -18.26 7.88
C GLY A 216 -6.56 -19.10 6.60
N GLU A 217 -7.56 -19.00 5.74
CA GLU A 217 -7.54 -19.65 4.42
C GLU A 217 -6.36 -19.19 3.55
N ILE A 218 -6.09 -17.89 3.52
CA ILE A 218 -4.94 -17.35 2.78
C ILE A 218 -3.63 -17.88 3.37
N TYR A 219 -3.53 -17.98 4.69
CA TYR A 219 -2.35 -18.49 5.38
C TYR A 219 -2.07 -19.95 5.03
N GLU A 220 -3.08 -20.82 5.06
CA GLU A 220 -2.94 -22.23 4.68
C GLU A 220 -2.51 -22.38 3.21
N ILE A 221 -3.08 -21.59 2.30
CA ILE A 221 -2.67 -21.57 0.89
C ILE A 221 -1.19 -21.16 0.75
N PHE A 222 -0.71 -20.20 1.55
CA PHE A 222 0.71 -19.81 1.55
C PHE A 222 1.62 -20.92 2.08
N LEU A 223 1.19 -21.67 3.10
CA LEU A 223 1.92 -22.85 3.57
C LEU A 223 1.98 -23.94 2.50
N GLU A 224 0.88 -24.18 1.78
CA GLU A 224 0.84 -25.13 0.67
C GLU A 224 1.78 -24.70 -0.48
N MET A 225 1.76 -23.43 -0.88
CA MET A 225 2.70 -22.88 -1.87
C MET A 225 4.16 -23.06 -1.44
N TYR A 226 4.45 -22.81 -0.15
CA TYR A 226 5.78 -23.00 0.41
C TYR A 226 6.21 -24.47 0.37
N ALA A 227 5.32 -25.40 0.73
CA ALA A 227 5.59 -26.84 0.67
C ALA A 227 5.81 -27.34 -0.77
N ILE A 228 5.06 -26.82 -1.75
CA ILE A 228 5.20 -27.19 -3.16
C ILE A 228 6.54 -26.70 -3.73
N SER A 229 6.85 -25.42 -3.54
CA SER A 229 8.08 -24.84 -4.08
C SER A 229 8.39 -23.47 -3.44
N PRO A 230 9.32 -23.41 -2.48
CA PRO A 230 9.77 -22.15 -1.88
C PRO A 230 10.30 -21.14 -2.91
N GLU A 231 10.99 -21.59 -3.96
CA GLU A 231 11.56 -20.70 -5.00
C GLU A 231 10.48 -20.02 -5.86
N LYS A 232 9.44 -20.76 -6.30
CA LYS A 232 8.28 -20.16 -6.97
C LYS A 232 7.54 -19.17 -6.07
N LEU A 233 7.34 -19.51 -4.80
CA LEU A 233 6.71 -18.59 -3.85
C LEU A 233 7.55 -17.32 -3.70
N LYS A 234 8.87 -17.45 -3.54
CA LYS A 234 9.83 -16.33 -3.49
C LYS A 234 9.66 -15.39 -4.68
N ALA A 235 9.57 -15.93 -5.91
CA ALA A 235 9.33 -15.12 -7.11
C ALA A 235 8.00 -14.33 -7.06
N CYS A 236 6.94 -14.92 -6.48
CA CYS A 236 5.66 -14.25 -6.27
C CYS A 236 5.68 -13.21 -5.13
N LEU A 237 6.61 -13.32 -4.17
CA LEU A 237 6.75 -12.34 -3.09
C LEU A 237 7.25 -10.97 -3.58
N TYR A 238 8.08 -10.94 -4.63
CA TYR A 238 8.60 -9.69 -5.22
C TYR A 238 7.51 -8.65 -5.55
N PRO A 239 6.53 -8.98 -6.41
CA PRO A 239 5.50 -8.00 -6.77
C PRO A 239 4.66 -7.61 -5.56
N ILE A 240 4.39 -8.49 -4.59
CA ILE A 240 3.57 -8.12 -3.42
C ILE A 240 4.33 -7.31 -2.37
N MET A 241 5.66 -7.41 -2.33
CA MET A 241 6.54 -6.47 -1.60
C MET A 241 6.72 -5.14 -2.35
N GLY A 242 5.99 -4.97 -3.46
CA GLY A 242 5.95 -3.74 -4.23
C GLY A 242 7.16 -3.59 -5.16
N PHE A 243 7.78 -4.69 -5.60
CA PHE A 243 8.83 -4.69 -6.63
C PHE A 243 8.26 -5.23 -7.94
N GLY A 244 7.59 -4.36 -8.69
CA GLY A 244 6.98 -4.70 -9.97
C GLY A 244 7.97 -4.97 -11.12
N SER A 245 9.25 -4.66 -10.93
CA SER A 245 10.38 -5.00 -11.81
C SER A 245 11.67 -5.10 -11.00
N LYS A 246 12.70 -5.77 -11.54
CA LYS A 246 14.01 -5.90 -10.87
C LYS A 246 14.78 -4.58 -10.84
N GLU A 247 14.46 -3.69 -11.76
CA GLU A 247 15.05 -2.38 -11.96
C GLU A 247 14.46 -1.33 -11.01
N MET A 248 13.37 -1.66 -10.30
CA MET A 248 12.69 -0.70 -9.46
C MET A 248 13.47 -0.38 -8.19
N ILE A 249 13.51 0.92 -7.89
CA ILE A 249 14.00 1.47 -6.64
C ILE A 249 12.79 1.84 -5.78
N GLN A 250 12.73 1.34 -4.55
CA GLN A 250 11.78 1.80 -3.55
C GLN A 250 12.49 2.74 -2.58
N ALA A 251 11.98 3.97 -2.45
CA ALA A 251 12.56 5.02 -1.64
C ALA A 251 11.53 5.50 -0.61
N THR A 252 11.79 5.24 0.67
CA THR A 252 10.89 5.63 1.76
C THR A 252 11.54 6.67 2.64
N CYS A 253 10.87 7.81 2.81
CA CYS A 253 11.19 8.83 3.80
C CYS A 253 10.30 8.61 5.03
N PHE A 254 10.93 8.42 6.20
CA PHE A 254 10.24 8.27 7.46
C PHE A 254 10.23 9.58 8.24
N HIS A 255 9.05 9.97 8.72
CA HIS A 255 8.85 11.15 9.53
C HIS A 255 8.24 10.82 10.90
N GLY A 256 8.46 11.66 11.90
CA GLY A 256 7.98 11.44 13.26
C GLY A 256 7.67 12.73 14.00
N ILE A 257 7.47 12.61 15.31
CA ILE A 257 7.31 13.73 16.23
C ILE A 257 8.65 13.94 16.95
N GLU A 258 9.05 15.18 17.11
CA GLU A 258 10.23 15.60 17.85
C GLU A 258 9.90 16.88 18.61
N ASN A 259 10.12 16.88 19.94
CA ASN A 259 9.81 18.02 20.80
C ASN A 259 8.40 18.59 20.60
N GLY A 260 7.40 17.70 20.43
CA GLY A 260 6.00 18.07 20.18
C GLY A 260 5.67 18.51 18.75
N GLN A 261 6.67 18.71 17.89
CA GLN A 261 6.48 19.11 16.49
C GLN A 261 6.43 17.90 15.55
N LYS A 262 5.48 17.92 14.60
CA LYS A 262 5.24 16.83 13.64
C LYS A 262 6.15 16.95 12.42
N TYR A 263 6.28 15.85 11.68
CA TYR A 263 6.94 15.77 10.37
C TYR A 263 8.46 15.98 10.39
N HIS A 264 9.11 15.66 11.50
CA HIS A 264 10.57 15.63 11.58
C HIS A 264 11.12 14.39 10.89
N LEU A 265 12.20 14.54 10.12
CA LEU A 265 12.88 13.41 9.49
C LEU A 265 13.37 12.42 10.56
N LYS A 266 13.05 11.14 10.38
CA LYS A 266 13.48 10.05 11.28
C LYS A 266 14.32 8.98 10.58
N GLY A 267 14.36 8.99 9.25
CA GLY A 267 15.22 8.09 8.47
C GLY A 267 14.82 8.06 7.01
N ILE A 268 15.76 7.63 6.17
CA ILE A 268 15.55 7.37 4.74
C ILE A 268 16.01 5.96 4.45
N LYS A 269 15.23 5.25 3.64
CA LYS A 269 15.49 3.86 3.30
C LYS A 269 15.27 3.65 1.82
N ILE A 270 16.29 3.07 1.18
CA ILE A 270 16.31 2.83 -0.25
C ILE A 270 16.56 1.35 -0.47
N PHE A 271 15.61 0.69 -1.12
CA PHE A 271 15.72 -0.70 -1.51
C PHE A 271 15.77 -0.79 -3.04
N THR A 272 16.78 -1.49 -3.54
CA THR A 272 16.89 -1.87 -4.93
C THR A 272 16.37 -3.29 -5.14
N GLY A 273 16.07 -3.68 -6.38
CA GLY A 273 15.73 -5.07 -6.68
C GLY A 273 16.81 -6.06 -6.19
N SER A 274 18.09 -5.71 -6.30
CA SER A 274 19.19 -6.51 -5.75
C SER A 274 19.14 -6.65 -4.22
N SER A 275 18.82 -5.57 -3.50
CA SER A 275 18.65 -5.60 -2.04
C SER A 275 17.50 -6.54 -1.65
N LEU A 276 16.39 -6.54 -2.41
CA LEU A 276 15.28 -7.45 -2.15
C LEU A 276 15.65 -8.91 -2.43
N VAL A 277 16.39 -9.19 -3.51
CA VAL A 277 16.89 -10.55 -3.80
C VAL A 277 17.71 -11.08 -2.64
N HIS A 278 18.55 -10.24 -2.04
CA HIS A 278 19.32 -10.61 -0.87
C HIS A 278 18.43 -10.94 0.33
N ASN A 279 17.46 -10.08 0.65
CA ASN A 279 16.54 -10.28 1.77
C ASN A 279 15.65 -11.53 1.61
N LEU A 280 15.26 -11.88 0.38
CA LEU A 280 14.43 -13.04 0.08
C LEU A 280 15.21 -14.36 -0.07
N LYS A 281 16.54 -14.37 0.13
CA LYS A 281 17.34 -15.61 0.08
C LYS A 281 16.77 -16.66 1.03
N ASP A 282 16.57 -16.25 2.28
CA ASP A 282 15.95 -17.03 3.33
C ASP A 282 14.71 -16.27 3.83
N PHE A 283 13.54 -16.89 3.68
CA PHE A 283 12.30 -16.33 4.20
C PHE A 283 11.53 -17.38 5.01
N LYS A 284 10.78 -16.89 5.99
CA LYS A 284 9.98 -17.72 6.89
C LYS A 284 8.58 -17.14 7.02
N ILE A 285 7.58 -17.97 6.76
CA ILE A 285 6.18 -17.66 7.06
C ILE A 285 6.01 -17.84 8.57
N GLU A 286 5.67 -16.76 9.26
CA GLU A 286 5.43 -16.79 10.71
C GLU A 286 4.05 -17.33 11.02
N LYS A 287 3.95 -18.06 12.14
CA LYS A 287 2.68 -18.64 12.56
C LYS A 287 1.64 -17.54 12.75
N ILE A 288 0.47 -17.73 12.14
CA ILE A 288 -0.66 -16.81 12.33
C ILE A 288 -1.09 -16.80 13.81
N LYS A 289 -1.29 -15.59 14.35
CA LYS A 289 -1.77 -15.41 15.72
C LYS A 289 -3.30 -15.49 15.73
N LYS A 290 -3.85 -16.10 16.78
CA LYS A 290 -5.30 -16.24 16.97
C LYS A 290 -5.99 -14.86 16.92
N ASN A 291 -7.15 -14.80 16.26
CA ASN A 291 -8.00 -13.61 16.13
C ASN A 291 -7.35 -12.40 15.41
N LEU A 292 -6.22 -12.58 14.73
CA LEU A 292 -5.69 -11.55 13.84
C LEU A 292 -6.22 -11.73 12.42
N SER A 293 -6.37 -10.61 11.71
CA SER A 293 -6.69 -10.56 10.29
C SER A 293 -5.43 -10.50 9.42
N SER A 294 -4.28 -10.90 9.96
CA SER A 294 -2.98 -10.81 9.28
C SER A 294 -1.99 -11.88 9.72
N PHE A 295 -1.09 -12.26 8.83
CA PHE A 295 0.14 -12.98 9.16
C PHE A 295 1.36 -12.27 8.55
N GLU A 296 2.54 -12.72 8.95
CA GLU A 296 3.82 -12.09 8.61
C GLU A 296 4.76 -13.10 7.94
N ILE A 297 5.58 -12.62 7.03
CA ILE A 297 6.66 -13.36 6.40
C ILE A 297 7.95 -12.56 6.65
N LYS A 298 8.88 -13.15 7.38
CA LYS A 298 10.21 -12.56 7.62
C LYS A 298 11.14 -12.92 6.47
N ALA A 299 11.87 -11.94 5.96
CA ALA A 299 12.82 -12.06 4.85
C ALA A 299 13.99 -11.09 5.09
N GLY A 300 15.08 -11.61 5.68
CA GLY A 300 16.22 -10.79 6.09
C GLY A 300 15.83 -9.61 6.99
N GLU A 301 16.15 -8.41 6.55
CA GLU A 301 15.85 -7.15 7.26
C GLU A 301 14.40 -6.69 7.09
N LEU A 302 13.58 -7.43 6.34
CA LEU A 302 12.21 -7.07 6.03
C LEU A 302 11.21 -8.06 6.65
N THR A 303 10.06 -7.52 7.03
CA THR A 303 8.86 -8.29 7.34
C THR A 303 7.76 -7.84 6.39
N LEU A 304 7.26 -8.77 5.57
CA LEU A 304 6.05 -8.61 4.79
C LEU A 304 4.85 -9.03 5.63
N GLN A 305 3.91 -8.12 5.85
CA GLN A 305 2.60 -8.41 6.44
C GLN A 305 1.55 -8.53 5.34
N ILE A 306 0.78 -9.61 5.39
CA ILE A 306 -0.41 -9.82 4.56
C ILE A 306 -1.63 -9.71 5.47
N ARG A 307 -2.54 -8.78 5.16
CA ARG A 307 -3.68 -8.44 6.01
C ARG A 307 -4.98 -8.34 5.24
N VAL A 308 -6.03 -8.97 5.75
CA VAL A 308 -7.42 -8.77 5.32
C VAL A 308 -7.99 -7.52 6.00
N LYS A 309 -8.63 -6.66 5.20
CA LYS A 309 -9.31 -5.42 5.64
C LYS A 309 -10.63 -5.26 4.88
N PRO A 310 -11.64 -4.57 5.44
CA PRO A 310 -12.83 -4.18 4.67
C PRO A 310 -12.47 -3.31 3.46
N MET A 311 -13.31 -3.34 2.40
CA MET A 311 -13.15 -2.45 1.25
C MET A 311 -13.38 -0.98 1.64
N ASN A 312 -14.49 -0.71 2.34
CA ASN A 312 -14.89 0.57 2.94
C ASN A 312 -15.94 0.30 4.05
N ILE A 313 -16.89 -0.59 3.75
CA ILE A 313 -17.94 -1.10 4.64
C ILE A 313 -17.82 -2.63 4.77
N PHE A 314 -18.36 -3.21 5.82
CA PHE A 314 -18.34 -4.68 6.02
C PHE A 314 -19.59 -5.40 5.50
N THR A 315 -20.67 -4.67 5.23
CA THR A 315 -21.96 -5.23 4.80
C THR A 315 -21.99 -5.70 3.35
N THR A 316 -20.82 -5.78 2.71
CA THR A 316 -20.67 -6.34 1.37
C THR A 316 -19.76 -7.57 1.44
N PRO A 317 -20.00 -8.63 0.63
CA PRO A 317 -19.17 -9.82 0.59
C PRO A 317 -17.87 -9.57 -0.19
N ALA A 318 -17.13 -8.54 0.22
CA ALA A 318 -15.91 -8.07 -0.42
C ALA A 318 -14.94 -7.51 0.62
N VAL A 319 -13.75 -8.09 0.67
CA VAL A 319 -12.62 -7.62 1.49
C VAL A 319 -11.40 -7.34 0.61
N LYS A 320 -10.52 -6.48 1.12
CA LYS A 320 -9.21 -6.17 0.55
C LYS A 320 -8.14 -7.03 1.21
N ILE A 321 -7.20 -7.49 0.42
CA ILE A 321 -5.89 -7.92 0.91
C ILE A 321 -4.95 -6.73 0.77
N ASN A 322 -4.30 -6.38 1.87
CA ASN A 322 -3.27 -5.36 1.95
C ASN A 322 -1.95 -6.04 2.29
N CYS A 323 -0.96 -5.84 1.42
CA CYS A 323 0.42 -6.21 1.66
C CYS A 323 1.18 -4.97 2.09
N SER A 324 2.05 -5.12 3.09
CA SER A 324 2.87 -4.02 3.56
C SER A 324 4.19 -4.54 4.12
N ILE A 325 5.26 -3.78 3.94
CA ILE A 325 6.59 -4.14 4.41
C ILE A 325 6.99 -3.29 5.61
N LYS A 326 7.77 -3.85 6.52
CA LYS A 326 8.38 -3.14 7.63
C LYS A 326 9.80 -3.63 7.83
N GLU A 327 10.68 -2.74 8.23
CA GLU A 327 12.04 -3.10 8.60
C GLU A 327 12.09 -3.72 9.99
N ASN A 328 12.89 -4.78 10.09
CA ASN A 328 13.28 -5.41 11.34
C ASN A 328 14.43 -4.58 11.90
N VAL A 329 14.11 -3.67 12.84
CA VAL A 329 15.12 -2.87 13.56
C VAL A 329 15.87 -3.73 14.55
#